data_AF-A0ABD3V1I4-F1
#
_entry.id   AF-A0ABD3V1I4-F1
#
_cell.length_a   1.000
_cell.length_b   1.000
_cell.length_c   1.000
_cell.angle_alpha   90.00
_cell.angle_beta   90.00
_cell.angle_gamma   90.00
#
_symmetry.space_group_name_H-M   'P 1'
#
loop_
_entity.id
_entity.type
_entity.pdbx_description
1 polymer ?
#
loop_
_entity_poly.entity_id
_entity_poly.type
_entity_poly.pdbx_seq_one_letter_code
_entity_poly.pdbx_strand_id
1 'polypeptide(L)'
;MLQCLFIFFFTIIDASSNSVWFSTDVIHGRNLNEACGIDGTWKNDLGSYIDINCGDGTVFGSYRIPVSSGEDTYEFSGKYIVTGEDGKDRIVAFLVPWNNPKATGNSNSSTSYTGIYYNSERVIYAHWILTGYKKWASRWATNLIGHAIFSRV
;
A
#
# COMPACT_ATOMS: atom_id res chain seq x y z
N MET A 1 16.34 -6.82 28.38
CA MET A 1 15.06 -6.22 28.83
C MET A 1 14.16 -6.18 27.60
N LEU A 2 13.12 -7.00 27.55
CA LEU A 2 12.24 -7.09 26.37
C LEU A 2 11.35 -5.84 26.36
N GLN A 3 11.55 -4.94 25.39
CA GLN A 3 10.70 -3.76 25.23
C GLN A 3 9.54 -4.13 24.29
N CYS A 4 8.33 -4.24 24.84
CA CYS A 4 7.12 -4.42 24.06
C CYS A 4 6.72 -3.09 23.41
N LEU A 5 6.64 -3.08 22.08
CA LEU A 5 6.14 -1.97 21.27
C LEU A 5 4.61 -2.05 21.22
N PHE A 6 3.91 -1.03 21.72
CA PHE A 6 2.48 -0.86 21.52
C PHE A 6 2.27 0.12 20.35
N ILE A 7 1.82 -0.39 19.20
CA ILE A 7 1.42 0.45 18.06
C ILE A 7 -0.11 0.54 18.07
N PHE A 8 -0.66 1.75 18.19
CA PHE A 8 -2.08 2.00 17.95
C PHE A 8 -2.26 2.43 16.49
N PHE A 9 -2.99 1.63 15.71
CA PHE A 9 -3.42 2.02 14.36
C PHE A 9 -4.82 2.61 14.44
N PHE A 10 -4.97 3.88 14.07
CA PHE A 10 -6.27 4.46 13.75
C PHE A 10 -6.29 4.79 12.26
N THR A 11 -7.26 4.23 11.54
CA THR A 11 -7.59 4.66 10.17
C THR A 11 -8.79 5.57 10.26
N ILE A 12 -8.63 6.83 9.87
CA ILE A 12 -9.76 7.74 9.68
C ILE A 12 -10.03 7.81 8.18
N ILE A 13 -11.20 7.31 7.79
CA ILE A 13 -11.74 7.49 6.44
C ILE A 13 -12.66 8.71 6.51
N ASP A 14 -12.23 9.83 5.95
CA ASP A 14 -13.12 10.97 5.75
C ASP A 14 -13.79 10.82 4.37
N ALA A 15 -15.04 10.35 4.41
CA ALA A 15 -15.84 10.14 3.21
C ALA A 15 -16.19 11.46 2.49
N SER A 16 -16.07 12.62 3.14
CA SER A 16 -16.38 13.92 2.53
C SER A 16 -15.26 14.47 1.65
N SER A 17 -14.00 14.13 1.99
CA SER A 17 -12.80 14.58 1.27
C SER A 17 -12.14 13.48 0.45
N ASN A 18 -12.67 12.25 0.48
CA ASN A 18 -12.10 11.08 -0.16
C ASN A 18 -10.63 10.85 0.23
N SER A 19 -10.30 11.17 1.49
CA SER A 19 -8.93 11.13 2.02
C SER A 19 -8.80 10.11 3.15
N VAL A 20 -7.63 9.48 3.25
CA VAL A 20 -7.28 8.54 4.31
C VAL A 20 -6.11 9.12 5.10
N TRP A 21 -6.30 9.29 6.41
CA TRP A 21 -5.28 9.82 7.30
C TRP A 21 -4.69 8.71 8.16
N PHE A 22 -3.37 8.64 8.18
CA PHE A 22 -2.60 7.76 9.06
C PHE A 22 -1.82 8.65 10.04
N SER A 23 -2.10 8.55 11.34
CA SER A 23 -1.25 9.14 12.38
C SER A 23 -0.24 8.11 12.85
N THR A 24 1.04 8.48 12.87
CA THR A 24 2.11 7.69 13.48
C THR A 24 2.80 8.57 14.51
N ASP A 25 2.37 8.51 15.77
CA ASP A 25 3.16 9.09 16.85
C ASP A 25 4.32 8.12 17.16
N VAL A 26 5.52 8.48 16.72
CA VAL A 26 6.76 7.74 17.04
C VAL A 26 7.48 8.49 18.16
N ILE A 27 7.30 8.04 19.40
CA ILE A 27 8.21 8.39 20.50
C ILE A 27 9.41 7.42 20.38
N HIS A 28 10.45 7.87 19.65
CA HIS A 28 11.88 7.43 19.61
C HIS A 28 12.45 7.35 18.16
N GLY A 29 12.87 8.50 17.63
CA GLY A 29 14.26 8.70 17.21
C GLY A 29 14.84 7.98 15.97
N ARG A 30 14.06 7.45 15.01
CA ARG A 30 14.62 7.17 13.67
C ARG A 30 14.23 8.31 12.72
N ASN A 31 15.24 8.99 12.18
CA ASN A 31 15.06 10.09 11.24
C ASN A 31 14.28 9.60 10.01
N LEU A 32 13.12 10.21 9.74
CA LEU A 32 12.37 10.04 8.49
C LEU A 32 13.11 10.62 7.27
N ASN A 33 14.30 11.23 7.48
CA ASN A 33 15.19 11.77 6.46
C ASN A 33 16.03 10.70 5.73
N GLU A 34 15.90 9.41 6.07
CA GLU A 34 16.49 8.36 5.25
C GLU A 34 15.72 8.22 3.94
N ALA A 35 16.47 8.15 2.83
CA ALA A 35 15.89 7.95 1.51
C ALA A 35 14.97 6.72 1.50
N CYS A 36 13.79 6.87 0.91
CA CYS A 36 12.76 5.83 0.89
C CYS A 36 13.30 4.51 0.34
N GLY A 37 14.08 4.56 -0.74
CA GLY A 37 14.73 3.40 -1.36
C GLY A 37 13.80 2.55 -2.23
N ILE A 38 12.48 2.78 -2.15
CA ILE A 38 11.45 2.07 -2.92
C ILE A 38 10.77 2.95 -3.96
N ASP A 39 11.19 4.21 -4.12
CA ASP A 39 10.74 5.08 -5.20
C ASP A 39 11.03 4.48 -6.59
N GLY A 40 10.12 4.73 -7.53
CA GLY A 40 10.18 4.28 -8.91
C GLY A 40 9.05 3.33 -9.32
N THR A 41 9.19 2.78 -10.53
CA THR A 41 8.19 1.89 -11.13
C THR A 41 8.50 0.42 -10.80
N TRP A 42 7.45 -0.28 -10.38
CA TRP A 42 7.49 -1.70 -10.08
C TRP A 42 6.38 -2.44 -10.83
N LYS A 43 6.61 -3.72 -11.10
CA LYS A 43 5.66 -4.62 -11.72
C LYS A 43 5.41 -5.81 -10.82
N ASN A 44 4.15 -6.20 -10.64
CA ASN A 44 3.83 -7.43 -9.89
C ASN A 44 3.72 -8.67 -10.79
N ASP A 45 3.65 -9.82 -10.15
CA ASP A 45 3.44 -11.15 -10.70
C ASP A 45 2.09 -11.33 -11.43
N LEU A 46 1.13 -10.43 -11.21
CA LEU A 46 -0.15 -10.37 -11.93
C LEU A 46 -0.10 -9.45 -13.17
N GLY A 47 1.06 -8.84 -13.46
CA GLY A 47 1.24 -7.94 -14.60
C GLY A 47 0.74 -6.51 -14.39
N SER A 48 0.36 -6.14 -13.17
CA SER A 48 0.06 -4.76 -12.78
C SER A 48 1.35 -3.97 -12.54
N TYR A 49 1.30 -2.65 -12.74
CA TYR A 49 2.39 -1.74 -12.43
C TYR A 49 2.03 -0.83 -11.25
N ILE A 50 3.02 -0.40 -10.49
CA ILE A 50 2.88 0.61 -9.44
C ILE A 50 4.02 1.60 -9.55
N ASP A 51 3.69 2.88 -9.62
CA ASP A 51 4.64 3.99 -9.68
C ASP A 51 4.68 4.63 -8.29
N ILE A 52 5.72 4.33 -7.53
CA ILE A 52 5.86 4.72 -6.12
C ILE A 52 6.66 6.02 -6.03
N ASN A 53 6.06 7.01 -5.38
CA ASN A 53 6.74 8.17 -4.82
C ASN A 53 6.79 8.05 -3.31
N CYS A 54 7.84 8.61 -2.72
CA CYS A 54 8.00 8.61 -1.27
C CYS A 54 8.47 9.96 -0.74
N GLY A 55 8.10 10.22 0.51
CA GLY A 55 8.64 11.31 1.32
C GLY A 55 8.05 11.24 2.73
N ASP A 56 8.85 11.60 3.74
CA ASP A 56 8.38 11.78 5.12
C ASP A 56 7.58 10.58 5.67
N GLY A 57 8.12 9.36 5.49
CA GLY A 57 7.49 8.11 5.93
C GLY A 57 6.21 7.73 5.16
N THR A 58 5.91 8.43 4.07
CA THR A 58 4.70 8.24 3.25
C THR A 58 5.07 7.64 1.90
N VAL A 59 4.20 6.75 1.40
CA VAL A 59 4.22 6.29 0.00
C VAL A 59 2.94 6.72 -0.69
N PHE A 60 3.03 7.13 -1.94
CA PHE A 60 1.88 7.51 -2.75
C PHE A 60 2.21 7.41 -4.24
N GLY A 61 1.19 7.40 -5.09
CA GLY A 61 1.38 7.41 -6.53
C GLY A 61 0.25 6.72 -7.25
N SER A 62 0.58 6.03 -8.35
CA SER A 62 -0.38 5.39 -9.22
C SER A 62 -0.20 3.89 -9.31
N TYR A 63 -1.32 3.17 -9.35
CA TYR A 63 -1.43 1.74 -9.54
C TYR A 63 -2.14 1.48 -10.88
N ARG A 64 -1.48 0.76 -11.78
CA ARG A 64 -1.96 0.46 -13.13
C ARG A 64 -2.28 -1.01 -13.28
N ILE A 65 -3.52 -1.33 -13.65
CA ILE A 65 -3.95 -2.72 -13.90
C ILE A 65 -4.13 -2.95 -15.41
N PRO A 66 -3.71 -4.12 -15.93
CA PRO A 66 -4.03 -4.49 -17.29
C PRO A 66 -5.54 -4.77 -17.42
N VAL A 67 -6.16 -4.19 -18.44
CA VAL A 67 -7.55 -4.44 -18.84
C VAL A 67 -7.61 -4.82 -20.32
N SER A 68 -8.72 -5.40 -20.78
CA SER A 68 -8.83 -5.93 -22.15
C SER A 68 -8.59 -4.89 -23.27
N SER A 69 -8.67 -3.59 -22.97
CA SER A 69 -8.52 -2.48 -23.91
C SER A 69 -7.38 -1.50 -23.58
N GLY A 70 -6.50 -1.81 -22.63
CA GLY A 70 -5.43 -0.90 -22.21
C GLY A 70 -5.01 -1.07 -20.75
N GLU A 71 -4.70 0.05 -20.09
CA GLU A 71 -4.37 0.10 -18.66
C GLU A 71 -5.30 1.08 -17.93
N ASP A 72 -5.89 0.64 -16.83
CA ASP A 72 -6.61 1.51 -15.92
C ASP A 72 -5.68 1.96 -14.80
N THR A 73 -5.71 3.25 -14.47
CA THR A 73 -4.86 3.84 -13.42
C THR A 73 -5.69 4.21 -12.20
N TYR A 74 -5.19 3.95 -11.00
CA TYR A 74 -5.81 4.32 -9.72
C TYR A 74 -4.77 4.96 -8.82
N GLU A 75 -5.16 5.91 -7.99
CA GLU A 75 -4.25 6.48 -7.00
C GLU A 75 -4.12 5.55 -5.79
N PHE A 76 -2.98 5.60 -5.12
CA PHE A 76 -2.77 4.92 -3.84
C PHE A 76 -2.03 5.82 -2.87
N SER A 77 -2.19 5.54 -1.58
CA SER A 77 -1.42 6.18 -0.51
C SER A 77 -1.19 5.23 0.66
N GLY A 78 -0.15 5.52 1.43
CA GLY A 78 0.29 4.63 2.51
C GLY A 78 1.47 5.15 3.29
N LYS A 79 2.10 4.26 4.06
CA LYS A 79 3.26 4.55 4.91
C LYS A 79 4.37 3.52 4.69
N TYR A 80 5.59 3.93 4.98
CA TYR A 80 6.73 3.03 5.11
C TYR A 80 7.48 3.29 6.41
N ILE A 81 8.14 2.25 6.92
CA ILE A 81 8.99 2.29 8.11
C ILE A 81 10.33 1.67 7.76
N VAL A 82 11.42 2.34 8.12
CA VAL A 82 12.79 1.82 8.01
C VAL A 82 13.00 0.67 8.99
N THR A 83 13.30 -0.51 8.47
CA THR A 83 13.56 -1.73 9.26
C THR A 83 14.86 -2.41 8.83
N GLY A 84 15.26 -3.47 9.56
CA GLY A 84 16.51 -4.18 9.34
C GLY A 84 17.67 -3.69 10.21
N GLU A 85 18.68 -4.54 10.38
CA GLU A 85 19.90 -4.24 11.14
C GLU A 85 20.76 -3.17 10.45
N ASP A 86 20.70 -3.11 9.13
CA ASP A 86 21.43 -2.14 8.29
C ASP A 86 20.58 -0.97 7.81
N GLY A 87 19.30 -0.91 8.22
CA GLY A 87 18.37 0.14 7.85
C GLY A 87 18.06 0.21 6.35
N LYS A 88 18.15 -0.89 5.60
CA LYS A 88 17.84 -0.89 4.15
C LYS A 88 16.49 -1.50 3.79
N ASP A 89 15.95 -2.39 4.60
CA ASP A 89 14.63 -2.96 4.40
C ASP A 89 13.53 -1.99 4.81
N ARG A 90 12.34 -2.09 4.21
CA ARG A 90 11.21 -1.23 4.55
C ARG A 90 9.97 -2.07 4.81
N ILE A 91 9.33 -1.90 5.96
CA ILE A 91 7.91 -2.28 6.07
C ILE A 91 7.13 -1.25 5.26
N VAL A 92 6.25 -1.71 4.37
CA VAL A 92 5.41 -0.85 3.53
C VAL A 92 3.96 -1.29 3.65
N ALA A 93 3.06 -0.32 3.79
CA ALA A 93 1.62 -0.57 3.77
C ALA A 93 0.92 0.55 3.01
N PHE A 94 0.04 0.20 2.08
CA PHE A 94 -0.70 1.16 1.26
C PHE A 94 -2.09 0.66 0.88
N LEU A 95 -2.95 1.60 0.48
CA LEU A 95 -4.32 1.35 0.08
C LEU A 95 -4.56 1.85 -1.34
N VAL A 96 -5.22 1.01 -2.15
CA VAL A 96 -5.73 1.38 -3.47
C VAL A 96 -7.28 1.39 -3.41
N PRO A 97 -7.93 2.56 -3.37
CA PRO A 97 -9.36 2.66 -3.66
C PRO A 97 -9.60 2.48 -5.16
N TRP A 98 -10.43 1.51 -5.53
CA TRP A 98 -10.74 1.21 -6.93
C TRP A 98 -11.87 2.10 -7.46
N ASN A 99 -11.60 3.41 -7.43
CA ASN A 99 -12.52 4.45 -7.90
C ASN A 99 -11.76 5.47 -8.73
N ASN A 100 -11.87 5.36 -10.04
CA ASN A 100 -11.41 6.39 -10.96
C ASN A 100 -12.41 6.57 -12.11
N PRO A 101 -13.07 7.74 -12.22
CA PRO A 101 -13.99 8.03 -13.32
C PRO A 101 -13.37 7.98 -14.73
N LYS A 102 -12.05 8.06 -14.85
CA LYS A 102 -11.30 7.95 -16.10
C LYS A 102 -10.84 6.51 -16.44
N ALA A 103 -11.00 5.58 -15.50
CA ALA A 103 -10.76 4.15 -15.66
C ALA A 103 -12.09 3.43 -15.96
N THR A 104 -12.16 2.10 -15.74
CA THR A 104 -13.43 1.35 -15.68
C THR A 104 -14.40 1.81 -14.57
N GLY A 105 -14.08 2.88 -13.85
CA GLY A 105 -14.98 3.59 -12.95
C GLY A 105 -14.76 3.21 -11.49
N ASN A 106 -15.87 3.08 -10.78
CA ASN A 106 -15.90 2.73 -9.36
C ASN A 106 -16.36 1.28 -9.19
N SER A 107 -15.47 0.39 -8.75
CA SER A 107 -15.80 -1.01 -8.47
C SER A 107 -16.40 -1.23 -7.07
N ASN A 108 -16.60 -0.16 -6.29
CA ASN A 108 -17.05 -0.18 -4.91
C ASN A 108 -16.21 -1.11 -4.03
N SER A 109 -14.89 -1.06 -4.23
CA SER A 109 -13.92 -1.88 -3.51
C SER A 109 -12.63 -1.12 -3.23
N SER A 110 -11.84 -1.65 -2.29
CA SER A 110 -10.47 -1.18 -2.02
C SER A 110 -9.56 -2.35 -1.69
N THR A 111 -8.29 -2.24 -2.03
CA THR A 111 -7.27 -3.23 -1.65
C THR A 111 -6.25 -2.59 -0.72
N SER A 112 -6.05 -3.18 0.46
CA SER A 112 -4.89 -2.88 1.30
C SER A 112 -3.77 -3.85 1.01
N TYR A 113 -2.55 -3.34 0.90
CA TYR A 113 -1.32 -4.10 0.79
C TYR A 113 -0.49 -3.87 2.05
N THR A 114 0.13 -4.92 2.58
CA THR A 114 1.09 -4.86 3.67
C THR A 114 2.23 -5.84 3.41
N GLY A 115 3.46 -5.37 3.55
CA GLY A 115 4.61 -6.13 3.11
C GLY A 115 5.95 -5.55 3.54
N ILE A 116 6.99 -6.17 3.00
CA ILE A 116 8.38 -5.78 3.22
C ILE A 116 9.05 -5.60 1.86
N TYR A 117 9.70 -4.46 1.69
CA TYR A 117 10.77 -4.31 0.70
C TYR A 117 12.04 -4.94 1.25
N TYR A 118 12.53 -5.94 0.55
CA TYR A 118 13.78 -6.62 0.82
C TYR A 118 14.88 -6.06 -0.08
N ASN A 119 15.84 -5.36 0.51
CA ASN A 119 16.83 -4.61 -0.26
C ASN A 119 17.84 -5.52 -0.99
N SER A 120 18.21 -6.66 -0.41
CA SER A 120 19.11 -7.64 -1.04
C SER A 120 18.51 -8.25 -2.30
N GLU A 121 17.23 -8.56 -2.27
CA GLU A 121 16.47 -9.23 -3.32
C GLU A 121 15.89 -8.23 -4.32
N ARG A 122 15.82 -6.95 -3.94
CA ARG A 122 15.21 -5.86 -4.71
C ARG A 122 13.75 -6.17 -5.09
N VAL A 123 13.00 -6.70 -4.13
CA VAL A 123 11.57 -7.02 -4.29
C VAL A 123 10.75 -6.43 -3.15
N ILE A 124 9.50 -6.10 -3.45
CA ILE A 124 8.48 -5.86 -2.42
C ILE A 124 7.60 -7.12 -2.38
N TYR A 125 7.64 -7.83 -1.25
CA TYR A 125 6.73 -8.95 -1.00
C TYR A 125 5.61 -8.46 -0.10
N ALA A 126 4.37 -8.50 -0.59
CA ALA A 126 3.21 -8.01 0.15
C ALA A 126 2.05 -9.02 0.12
N HIS A 127 1.34 -9.10 1.25
CA HIS A 127 0.00 -9.68 1.28
C HIS A 127 -1.02 -8.57 1.04
N TRP A 128 -2.18 -8.94 0.51
CA TRP A 128 -3.25 -8.01 0.27
C TRP A 128 -4.61 -8.53 0.71
N ILE A 129 -5.48 -7.59 1.07
CA ILE A 129 -6.90 -7.83 1.34
C ILE A 129 -7.71 -6.90 0.43
N LEU A 130 -8.45 -7.48 -0.50
CA LEU A 130 -9.41 -6.77 -1.35
C LEU A 130 -10.78 -6.85 -0.70
N THR A 131 -11.29 -5.71 -0.24
CA THR A 131 -12.64 -5.58 0.32
C THR A 131 -13.56 -5.01 -0.73
N GLY A 132 -14.57 -5.78 -1.14
CA GLY A 132 -15.63 -5.33 -2.04
C GLY A 132 -16.96 -5.15 -1.30
N TYR A 133 -17.73 -4.13 -1.70
CA TYR A 133 -19.08 -3.93 -1.18
C TYR A 133 -19.96 -5.16 -1.44
N LYS A 134 -20.61 -5.64 -0.37
CA LYS A 134 -21.68 -6.64 -0.42
C LYS A 134 -22.82 -6.20 0.50
N LYS A 135 -24.04 -6.64 0.19
CA LYS A 135 -25.18 -6.48 1.11
C LYS A 135 -24.90 -7.22 2.42
N TRP A 136 -25.55 -6.80 3.51
CA TRP A 136 -25.35 -7.36 4.86
C TRP A 136 -25.47 -8.89 4.93
N ALA A 137 -26.42 -9.48 4.20
CA ALA A 137 -26.62 -10.93 4.13
C ALA A 137 -25.42 -11.69 3.53
N SER A 138 -24.60 -11.02 2.71
CA SER A 138 -23.43 -11.57 2.02
C SER A 138 -22.11 -11.00 2.56
N ARG A 139 -22.11 -10.34 3.72
CA ARG A 139 -20.92 -9.70 4.31
C ARG A 139 -19.76 -10.67 4.57
N TRP A 140 -20.05 -11.95 4.70
CA TRP A 140 -19.05 -13.01 4.89
C TRP A 140 -18.13 -13.17 3.66
N ALA A 141 -18.55 -12.70 2.49
CA ALA A 141 -17.83 -12.83 1.22
C ALA A 141 -17.24 -11.49 0.73
N THR A 142 -17.00 -10.52 1.61
CA THR A 142 -16.49 -9.19 1.22
C THR A 142 -15.00 -9.19 0.92
N ASN A 143 -14.25 -10.13 1.50
CA ASN A 143 -12.79 -10.11 1.47
C ASN A 143 -12.24 -11.21 0.57
N LEU A 144 -11.37 -10.82 -0.36
CA LEU A 144 -10.41 -11.71 -1.00
C LEU A 144 -9.03 -11.43 -0.40
N ILE A 145 -8.20 -12.47 -0.28
CA ILE A 145 -6.87 -12.38 0.29
C ILE A 145 -5.89 -13.02 -0.69
N GLY A 146 -4.71 -12.43 -0.83
CA GLY A 146 -3.63 -13.01 -1.60
C GLY A 146 -2.28 -12.40 -1.26
N HIS A 147 -1.33 -12.61 -2.16
CA HIS A 147 -0.02 -11.97 -2.13
C HIS A 147 0.30 -11.40 -3.50
N ALA A 148 1.32 -10.54 -3.53
CA ALA A 148 1.90 -9.97 -4.73
C ALA A 148 3.40 -9.78 -4.51
N ILE A 149 4.18 -10.08 -5.54
CA ILE A 149 5.63 -9.85 -5.56
C ILE A 149 5.91 -8.76 -6.59
N PHE A 150 6.41 -7.62 -6.14
CA PHE A 150 6.77 -6.51 -7.03
C PHE A 150 8.28 -6.50 -7.28
N SER A 151 8.67 -6.43 -8.54
CA SER A 151 10.06 -6.24 -9.00
C SER A 151 10.18 -4.93 -9.78
N ARG A 152 11.35 -4.28 -9.73
CA ARG A 152 11.61 -3.08 -10.55
C ARG A 152 11.50 -3.39 -12.05
N VAL A 153 11.04 -2.39 -12.81
CA VAL A 153 11.05 -2.38 -14.28
C VAL A 153 12.39 -1.88 -14.80
#